data_AF-A0A7J4ILI6-F1
#
_entry.id   AF-A0A7J4ILI6-F1
#
_cell.length_a   1.000
_cell.length_b   1.000
_cell.length_c   1.000
_cell.angle_alpha   90.00
_cell.angle_beta   90.00
_cell.angle_gamma   90.00
#
_symmetry.space_group_name_H-M   'P 1'
#
loop_
_entity.id
_entity.type
_entity.pdbx_description
1 polymer ?
#
loop_
_entity_poly.entity_id
_entity_poly.type
_entity_poly.pdbx_seq_one_letter_code
_entity_poly.pdbx_strand_id
1 'polypeptide(L)'
;MNPDPLESIDNLLDIYGKFIESMTFNPNVIRCLFVNAYNSFFAGRMLTESGLITQSNNCLRMGLESTWLGLILLKEPELGLQWAFGIAVDGAKKVLISLENPSEIRQRLPATARIKVEDRRDLYKALSDKSHTKLSSVTRFSMPPNSSPGDGFIDCIPMGGMRGEENIARILRPVETVLTFALAEIEDSLQQRLLDKDWVWNRVDLVDISEGGGGNDDGSFEPHVTSQGRPGADPMQAMALLNAIRHQRI
;
A
#
# COMPACT_ATOMS: atom_id res chain seq x y z
N MET A 1 -17.07 8.14 18.05
CA MET A 1 -15.65 8.44 18.29
C MET A 1 -14.89 7.36 17.55
N ASN A 2 -14.01 7.72 16.61
CA ASN A 2 -13.19 6.70 15.95
C ASN A 2 -12.11 6.24 16.95
N PRO A 3 -11.65 4.98 16.89
CA PRO A 3 -10.49 4.55 17.67
C PRO A 3 -9.23 5.31 17.24
N ASP A 4 -8.19 5.25 18.07
CA ASP A 4 -6.86 5.69 17.66
C ASP A 4 -6.38 4.82 16.48
N PRO A 5 -5.90 5.39 15.36
CA PRO A 5 -5.29 4.61 14.28
C PRO A 5 -4.20 3.66 14.76
N LEU A 6 -3.43 4.01 15.80
CA LEU A 6 -2.44 3.12 16.41
C LEU A 6 -3.09 1.90 17.09
N GLU A 7 -4.14 2.11 17.89
CA GLU A 7 -4.90 1.03 18.56
C GLU A 7 -5.53 0.08 17.52
N SER A 8 -6.06 0.63 16.42
CA SER A 8 -6.63 -0.15 15.31
C SER A 8 -5.56 -1.00 14.61
N ILE A 9 -4.41 -0.41 14.27
CA ILE A 9 -3.28 -1.10 13.63
C ILE A 9 -2.67 -2.17 14.54
N ASP A 10 -2.53 -1.89 15.84
CA ASP A 10 -1.97 -2.85 16.80
C ASP A 10 -2.88 -4.05 17.02
N ASN A 11 -4.20 -3.85 17.03
CA ASN A 11 -5.18 -4.95 17.03
C ASN A 11 -5.12 -5.78 15.75
N LEU A 12 -5.01 -5.14 14.57
CA LEU A 12 -4.84 -5.85 13.29
C LEU A 12 -3.52 -6.64 13.23
N LEU A 13 -2.43 -6.10 13.79
CA LEU A 13 -1.14 -6.79 13.89
C LEU A 13 -1.23 -8.01 14.83
N ASP A 14 -1.86 -7.88 15.99
CA ASP A 14 -2.12 -8.98 16.92
C ASP A 14 -2.99 -10.09 16.29
N ILE A 15 -4.03 -9.75 15.53
CA ILE A 15 -4.81 -10.71 14.73
C ILE A 15 -3.92 -11.45 13.72
N TYR A 16 -3.04 -10.74 13.01
CA TYR A 16 -2.10 -11.35 12.06
C TYR A 16 -1.07 -12.26 12.76
N GLY A 17 -0.57 -11.86 13.93
CA GLY A 17 0.30 -12.67 14.78
C GLY A 17 -0.38 -13.96 15.24
N LYS A 18 -1.61 -13.86 15.76
CA LYS A 18 -2.42 -15.02 16.16
C LYS A 18 -2.71 -15.98 15.00
N PHE A 19 -2.89 -15.48 13.79
CA PHE A 19 -2.96 -16.32 12.58
C PHE A 19 -1.64 -17.09 12.34
N ILE A 20 -0.49 -16.42 12.42
CA ILE A 20 0.85 -17.06 12.28
C ILE A 20 1.13 -18.12 13.37
N GLU A 21 0.53 -18.00 14.55
CA GLU A 21 0.70 -18.94 15.66
C GLU A 21 -0.28 -20.12 15.62
N SER A 22 -1.54 -19.89 15.22
CA SER A 22 -2.60 -20.90 15.20
C SER A 22 -2.69 -21.70 13.90
N MET A 23 -2.29 -21.13 12.76
CA MET A 23 -2.38 -21.80 11.47
C MET A 23 -1.33 -22.91 11.30
N THR A 24 -1.76 -24.04 10.75
CA THR A 24 -0.86 -25.15 10.40
C THR A 24 -0.35 -24.97 8.96
N PHE A 25 0.97 -24.76 8.83
CA PHE A 25 1.62 -24.54 7.54
C PHE A 25 2.22 -25.85 7.01
N ASN A 26 1.91 -26.24 5.77
CA ASN A 26 2.49 -27.42 5.15
C ASN A 26 3.06 -27.08 3.76
N PRO A 27 4.40 -27.11 3.55
CA PRO A 27 5.44 -27.32 4.56
C PRO A 27 5.56 -26.17 5.57
N ASN A 28 6.04 -26.48 6.79
CA ASN A 28 6.22 -25.52 7.88
C ASN A 28 7.00 -24.25 7.49
N VAL A 29 7.92 -24.33 6.53
CA VAL A 29 8.73 -23.18 6.09
C VAL A 29 7.91 -22.10 5.39
N ILE A 30 6.73 -22.39 4.84
CA ILE A 30 5.83 -21.36 4.27
C ILE A 30 5.46 -20.30 5.32
N ARG A 31 5.48 -20.65 6.62
CA ARG A 31 5.31 -19.71 7.73
C ARG A 31 6.29 -18.53 7.66
N CYS A 32 7.48 -18.68 7.06
CA CYS A 32 8.44 -17.59 6.91
C CYS A 32 7.93 -16.45 6.01
N LEU A 33 7.09 -16.74 5.01
CA LEU A 33 6.49 -15.72 4.15
C LEU A 33 5.47 -14.86 4.93
N PHE A 34 4.65 -15.50 5.76
CA PHE A 34 3.71 -14.78 6.62
C PHE A 34 4.42 -14.03 7.76
N VAL A 35 5.51 -14.56 8.33
CA VAL A 35 6.37 -13.83 9.28
C VAL A 35 7.06 -12.64 8.62
N ASN A 36 7.57 -12.79 7.39
CA ASN A 36 8.14 -11.68 6.62
C ASN A 36 7.09 -10.61 6.29
N ALA A 37 5.86 -11.03 5.98
CA ALA A 37 4.74 -10.11 5.78
C ALA A 37 4.42 -9.31 7.05
N TYR A 38 4.23 -9.99 8.19
CA TYR A 38 4.02 -9.36 9.50
C TYR A 38 5.14 -8.39 9.86
N ASN A 39 6.40 -8.82 9.76
CA ASN A 39 7.57 -7.98 10.02
C ASN A 39 7.59 -6.73 9.12
N SER A 40 7.12 -6.85 7.88
CA SER A 40 7.03 -5.73 6.95
C SER A 40 5.88 -4.78 7.32
N PHE A 41 4.70 -5.27 7.69
CA PHE A 41 3.61 -4.42 8.16
C PHE A 41 3.95 -3.71 9.49
N PHE A 42 4.61 -4.42 10.42
CA PHE A 42 5.11 -3.86 11.69
C PHE A 42 6.20 -2.80 11.46
N ALA A 43 7.15 -3.07 10.55
CA ALA A 43 8.12 -2.04 10.14
C ALA A 43 7.43 -0.84 9.48
N GLY A 44 6.39 -1.07 8.66
CA GLY A 44 5.55 -0.02 8.08
C GLY A 44 4.97 0.91 9.14
N ARG A 45 4.31 0.36 10.17
CA ARG A 45 3.81 1.10 11.35
C ARG A 45 4.92 1.98 11.98
N MET A 46 6.06 1.39 12.36
CA MET A 46 7.16 2.11 13.03
C MET A 46 7.78 3.21 12.15
N LEU A 47 7.93 2.95 10.85
CA LEU A 47 8.41 3.91 9.86
C LEU A 47 7.39 5.05 9.71
N THR A 48 6.10 4.74 9.68
CA THR A 48 5.01 5.71 9.64
C THR A 48 4.97 6.61 10.88
N GLU A 49 5.11 6.09 12.10
CA GLU A 49 5.25 6.93 13.32
C GLU A 49 6.47 7.86 13.24
N SER A 50 7.54 7.40 12.60
CA SER A 50 8.74 8.19 12.31
C SER A 50 8.55 9.20 11.16
N GLY A 51 7.39 9.20 10.50
CA GLY A 51 7.03 10.05 9.35
C GLY A 51 7.53 9.55 7.99
N LEU A 52 8.09 8.33 7.90
CA LEU A 52 8.85 7.80 6.76
C LEU A 52 7.93 7.10 5.74
N ILE A 53 7.06 7.88 5.10
CA ILE A 53 5.97 7.41 4.22
C ILE A 53 6.48 6.48 3.11
N THR A 54 7.54 6.85 2.38
CA THR A 54 8.07 6.05 1.26
C THR A 54 8.62 4.71 1.74
N GLN A 55 9.37 4.70 2.84
CA GLN A 55 9.91 3.50 3.45
C GLN A 55 8.77 2.60 3.97
N SER A 56 7.76 3.18 4.60
CA SER A 56 6.57 2.47 5.04
C SER A 56 5.83 1.84 3.86
N ASN A 57 5.52 2.59 2.80
CA ASN A 57 4.86 2.07 1.60
C ASN A 57 5.66 0.95 0.91
N ASN A 58 6.99 1.00 0.93
CA ASN A 58 7.84 -0.10 0.47
C ASN A 58 7.62 -1.38 1.32
N CYS A 59 7.60 -1.23 2.65
CA CYS A 59 7.32 -2.31 3.57
C CYS A 59 5.88 -2.86 3.44
N LEU A 60 4.87 -1.99 3.28
CA LEU A 60 3.48 -2.40 2.98
C LEU A 60 3.40 -3.22 1.69
N ARG A 61 4.12 -2.81 0.63
CA ARG A 61 4.17 -3.53 -0.65
C ARG A 61 4.84 -4.90 -0.53
N MET A 62 6.01 -4.98 0.13
CA MET A 62 6.68 -6.26 0.43
C MET A 62 5.84 -7.17 1.32
N GLY A 63 5.05 -6.58 2.23
CA GLY A 63 4.10 -7.31 3.07
C GLY A 63 3.00 -7.99 2.26
N LEU A 64 2.36 -7.25 1.34
CA LEU A 64 1.38 -7.82 0.41
C LEU A 64 2.00 -8.87 -0.52
N GLU A 65 3.14 -8.59 -1.13
CA GLU A 65 3.87 -9.54 -1.99
C GLU A 65 4.14 -10.87 -1.27
N SER A 66 4.63 -10.80 -0.02
CA SER A 66 4.92 -11.98 0.82
C SER A 66 3.65 -12.72 1.25
N THR A 67 2.57 -11.98 1.58
CA THR A 67 1.26 -12.55 1.95
C THR A 67 0.66 -13.32 0.78
N TRP A 68 0.63 -12.70 -0.39
CA TRP A 68 0.05 -13.29 -1.60
C TRP A 68 0.84 -14.52 -2.07
N LEU A 69 2.18 -14.47 -2.06
CA LEU A 69 3.01 -15.64 -2.36
C LEU A 69 2.79 -16.77 -1.34
N GLY A 70 2.69 -16.44 -0.06
CA GLY A 70 2.34 -17.39 1.00
C GLY A 70 1.00 -18.08 0.77
N LEU A 71 -0.04 -17.32 0.40
CA LEU A 71 -1.37 -17.85 0.10
C LEU A 71 -1.40 -18.74 -1.16
N ILE A 72 -0.59 -18.44 -2.18
CA ILE A 72 -0.43 -19.30 -3.38
C ILE A 72 0.23 -20.63 -2.97
N LEU A 73 1.38 -20.59 -2.31
CA LEU A 73 2.15 -21.79 -1.98
C LEU A 73 1.44 -22.67 -0.93
N LEU A 74 0.64 -22.08 -0.04
CA LEU A 74 -0.19 -22.80 0.93
C LEU A 74 -1.40 -23.50 0.27
N LYS A 75 -1.88 -22.99 -0.88
CA LYS A 75 -2.93 -23.61 -1.71
C LYS A 75 -2.39 -24.64 -2.71
N GLU A 76 -1.09 -24.59 -3.02
CA GLU A 76 -0.41 -25.52 -3.91
C GLU A 76 0.74 -26.25 -3.18
N PRO A 77 0.49 -27.21 -2.26
CA PRO A 77 1.51 -27.76 -1.38
C PRO A 77 2.72 -28.39 -2.10
N GLU A 78 2.52 -28.99 -3.28
CA GLU A 78 3.61 -29.52 -4.11
C GLU A 78 4.53 -28.42 -4.65
N LEU A 79 3.97 -27.27 -5.02
CA LEU A 79 4.72 -26.08 -5.43
C LEU A 79 5.40 -25.43 -4.22
N GLY A 80 4.72 -25.41 -3.07
CA GLY A 80 5.27 -25.00 -1.78
C GLY A 80 6.48 -25.82 -1.34
N LEU A 81 6.44 -27.15 -1.49
CA LEU A 81 7.58 -28.04 -1.25
C LEU A 81 8.73 -27.80 -2.24
N GLN A 82 8.42 -27.58 -3.52
CA GLN A 82 9.44 -27.32 -4.55
C GLN A 82 10.12 -25.94 -4.38
N TRP A 83 9.38 -24.94 -3.91
CA TRP A 83 9.93 -23.64 -3.48
C TRP A 83 10.79 -23.80 -2.22
N ALA A 84 10.26 -24.47 -1.19
CA ALA A 84 10.90 -24.69 0.11
C ALA A 84 12.29 -25.33 0.02
N PHE A 85 12.47 -26.30 -0.88
CA PHE A 85 13.69 -27.11 -0.98
C PHE A 85 14.48 -26.89 -2.29
N GLY A 86 14.01 -26.04 -3.20
CA GLY A 86 14.67 -25.77 -4.49
C GLY A 86 14.64 -26.94 -5.50
N ILE A 87 13.88 -28.00 -5.20
CA ILE A 87 13.84 -29.28 -5.95
C ILE A 87 12.87 -29.27 -7.15
N ALA A 88 12.61 -28.10 -7.73
CA ALA A 88 11.57 -27.92 -8.74
C ALA A 88 11.90 -28.57 -10.09
N VAL A 89 10.97 -29.38 -10.62
CA VAL A 89 11.03 -29.88 -12.01
C VAL A 89 10.78 -28.75 -13.02
N ASP A 90 11.24 -28.88 -14.27
CA ASP A 90 11.25 -27.77 -15.26
C ASP A 90 9.93 -27.00 -15.44
N GLY A 91 8.78 -27.68 -15.32
CA GLY A 91 7.46 -27.04 -15.35
C GLY A 91 7.23 -26.14 -14.12
N ALA A 92 7.42 -26.69 -12.91
CA ALA A 92 7.29 -25.95 -11.66
C ALA A 92 8.37 -24.86 -11.51
N LYS A 93 9.60 -25.10 -11.99
CA LYS A 93 10.69 -24.13 -11.99
C LYS A 93 10.33 -22.86 -12.78
N LYS A 94 9.67 -23.00 -13.93
CA LYS A 94 9.12 -21.86 -14.69
C LYS A 94 8.05 -21.11 -13.91
N VAL A 95 7.17 -21.83 -13.20
CA VAL A 95 6.14 -21.23 -12.33
C VAL A 95 6.78 -20.46 -11.17
N LEU A 96 7.76 -21.03 -10.47
CA LEU A 96 8.44 -20.35 -9.36
C LEU A 96 9.17 -19.08 -9.83
N ILE A 97 9.86 -19.13 -10.98
CA ILE A 97 10.49 -17.94 -11.59
C ILE A 97 9.42 -16.90 -11.98
N SER A 98 8.26 -17.31 -12.51
CA SER A 98 7.17 -16.35 -12.79
C SER A 98 6.62 -15.70 -11.51
N LEU A 99 6.61 -16.42 -10.39
CA LEU A 99 6.20 -15.91 -9.08
C LEU A 99 7.23 -14.98 -8.41
N GLU A 100 8.41 -14.76 -9.01
CA GLU A 100 9.30 -13.65 -8.63
C GLU A 100 8.75 -12.29 -9.11
N ASN A 101 7.80 -12.29 -10.05
CA ASN A 101 7.17 -11.07 -10.57
C ASN A 101 5.80 -10.80 -9.88
N PRO A 102 5.63 -9.65 -9.19
CA PRO A 102 4.37 -9.29 -8.55
C PRO A 102 3.13 -9.25 -9.46
N SER A 103 3.26 -9.07 -10.79
CA SER A 103 2.09 -9.16 -11.68
C SER A 103 1.50 -10.57 -11.74
N GLU A 104 2.34 -11.60 -11.68
CA GLU A 104 1.92 -13.00 -11.76
C GLU A 104 1.32 -13.45 -10.43
N ILE A 105 1.94 -13.04 -9.31
CA ILE A 105 1.41 -13.25 -7.96
C ILE A 105 -0.05 -12.77 -7.86
N ARG A 106 -0.33 -11.51 -8.27
CA ARG A 106 -1.68 -10.92 -8.17
C ARG A 106 -2.71 -11.57 -9.09
N GLN A 107 -2.29 -12.06 -10.26
CA GLN A 107 -3.16 -12.73 -11.23
C GLN A 107 -3.44 -14.19 -10.86
N ARG A 108 -2.49 -14.88 -10.23
CA ARG A 108 -2.63 -16.30 -9.84
C ARG A 108 -3.57 -16.49 -8.65
N LEU A 109 -3.68 -15.51 -7.75
CA LEU A 109 -4.71 -15.53 -6.72
C LEU A 109 -6.10 -15.41 -7.35
N PRO A 110 -7.03 -16.37 -7.11
CA PRO A 110 -8.40 -16.26 -7.61
C PRO A 110 -9.10 -15.04 -7.02
N ALA A 111 -10.07 -14.47 -7.74
CA ALA A 111 -10.98 -13.49 -7.17
C ALA A 111 -11.81 -14.13 -6.05
N THR A 112 -12.12 -13.36 -5.02
CA THR A 112 -12.87 -13.81 -3.83
C THR A 112 -14.24 -13.12 -3.76
N ALA A 113 -14.97 -13.30 -2.66
CA ALA A 113 -16.24 -12.61 -2.45
C ALA A 113 -16.04 -11.10 -2.21
N ARG A 114 -14.93 -10.70 -1.57
CA ARG A 114 -14.64 -9.29 -1.21
C ARG A 114 -13.56 -8.62 -2.06
N ILE A 115 -12.65 -9.39 -2.68
CA ILE A 115 -11.43 -8.86 -3.34
C ILE A 115 -11.31 -9.42 -4.77
N LYS A 116 -11.18 -8.53 -5.75
CA LYS A 116 -10.97 -8.89 -7.17
C LYS A 116 -9.51 -8.69 -7.59
N VAL A 117 -9.17 -9.20 -8.77
CA VAL A 117 -7.81 -9.04 -9.36
C VAL A 117 -7.52 -7.57 -9.65
N GLU A 118 -8.54 -6.80 -10.05
CA GLU A 118 -8.47 -5.35 -10.26
C GLU A 118 -8.11 -4.60 -8.97
N ASP A 119 -8.67 -5.03 -7.83
CA ASP A 119 -8.47 -4.38 -6.53
C ASP A 119 -7.02 -4.54 -6.06
N ARG A 120 -6.48 -5.77 -6.14
CA ARG A 120 -5.06 -6.04 -5.86
C ARG A 120 -4.14 -5.26 -6.79
N ARG A 121 -4.49 -5.14 -8.07
CA ARG A 121 -3.72 -4.38 -9.07
C ARG A 121 -3.69 -2.89 -8.73
N ASP A 122 -4.85 -2.30 -8.42
CA ASP A 122 -4.98 -0.87 -8.17
C ASP A 122 -4.34 -0.48 -6.82
N LEU A 123 -4.50 -1.32 -5.78
CA LEU A 123 -3.81 -1.19 -4.48
C LEU A 123 -2.28 -1.26 -4.63
N TYR A 124 -1.78 -2.31 -5.31
CA TYR A 124 -0.34 -2.44 -5.56
C TYR A 124 0.20 -1.26 -6.39
N LYS A 125 -0.56 -0.78 -7.37
CA LYS A 125 -0.16 0.38 -8.18
C LYS A 125 0.00 1.63 -7.31
N ALA A 126 -0.96 1.94 -6.43
CA ALA A 126 -0.87 3.09 -5.53
C ALA A 126 0.38 3.04 -4.65
N LEU A 127 0.69 1.87 -4.06
CA LEU A 127 1.93 1.66 -3.28
C LEU A 127 3.20 1.76 -4.16
N SER A 128 3.19 1.14 -5.34
CA SER A 128 4.38 1.08 -6.21
C SER A 128 4.72 2.44 -6.84
N ASP A 129 3.72 3.26 -7.18
CA ASP A 129 3.93 4.63 -7.67
C ASP A 129 4.45 5.59 -6.58
N LYS A 130 4.29 5.24 -5.28
CA LYS A 130 4.95 5.91 -4.14
C LYS A 130 6.35 5.37 -3.86
N SER A 131 6.63 4.10 -4.19
CA SER A 131 7.95 3.47 -3.99
C SER A 131 9.05 4.02 -4.92
N HIS A 132 8.66 4.60 -6.05
CA HIS A 132 9.56 5.25 -7.01
C HIS A 132 9.41 6.76 -6.91
N THR A 133 10.32 7.43 -6.19
CA THR A 133 10.24 8.85 -5.83
C THR A 133 10.01 9.77 -7.05
N LYS A 134 8.82 10.37 -7.13
CA LYS A 134 8.48 11.40 -8.12
C LYS A 134 8.73 12.79 -7.54
N LEU A 135 9.03 13.77 -8.39
CA LEU A 135 9.22 15.16 -7.96
C LEU A 135 7.93 15.76 -7.34
N SER A 136 6.76 15.27 -7.74
CA SER A 136 5.45 15.57 -7.13
C SER A 136 5.25 14.96 -5.72
N SER A 137 6.24 14.26 -5.18
CA SER A 137 6.31 13.91 -3.75
C SER A 137 7.19 14.91 -2.96
N VAL A 138 7.59 16.03 -3.58
CA VAL A 138 8.67 16.93 -3.13
C VAL A 138 8.44 18.44 -3.41
N THR A 139 7.46 19.07 -2.75
CA THR A 139 7.44 20.54 -2.52
C THR A 139 6.64 21.00 -1.28
N ARG A 140 7.27 21.33 -0.13
CA ARG A 140 6.67 22.24 0.89
C ARG A 140 7.09 23.70 0.74
N PHE A 141 6.15 24.53 1.15
CA PHE A 141 5.84 25.92 0.85
C PHE A 141 4.58 26.09 1.88
N SER A 142 4.27 27.22 2.57
CA SER A 142 3.04 27.52 3.42
C SER A 142 2.75 29.04 3.75
N MET A 143 1.61 29.68 3.33
CA MET A 143 1.46 31.18 3.18
C MET A 143 1.31 32.07 4.45
N PRO A 144 1.96 33.28 4.55
CA PRO A 144 1.76 34.26 5.64
C PRO A 144 0.61 35.29 5.44
N PRO A 145 0.19 36.04 6.49
CA PRO A 145 -0.83 37.09 6.40
C PRO A 145 -0.41 38.38 5.66
N ASN A 146 -1.40 39.13 5.14
CA ASN A 146 -1.25 40.37 4.36
C ASN A 146 -0.46 40.22 3.05
N SER A 147 -0.62 39.09 2.38
CA SER A 147 0.21 38.64 1.27
C SER A 147 -0.56 38.63 -0.07
N SER A 148 0.13 38.81 -1.19
CA SER A 148 -0.49 38.91 -2.52
C SER A 148 -0.71 37.53 -3.16
N PRO A 149 -1.47 37.40 -4.27
CA PRO A 149 -1.96 36.10 -4.75
C PRO A 149 -0.92 34.99 -5.01
N GLY A 150 0.36 35.35 -5.16
CA GLY A 150 1.47 34.40 -5.33
C GLY A 150 2.53 34.44 -4.25
N ASP A 151 2.30 35.11 -3.10
CA ASP A 151 3.15 34.90 -1.90
C ASP A 151 3.18 33.42 -1.49
N GLY A 152 2.11 32.70 -1.85
CA GLY A 152 2.17 31.31 -2.22
C GLY A 152 2.37 30.41 -1.03
N PHE A 153 3.10 29.31 -1.23
CA PHE A 153 3.55 28.48 -0.13
C PHE A 153 2.44 27.35 0.20
N ILE A 154 2.65 26.05 -0.23
CA ILE A 154 1.77 24.78 -0.25
C ILE A 154 2.60 23.42 -0.02
N ASP A 155 2.09 22.18 0.22
CA ASP A 155 2.91 20.97 0.70
C ASP A 155 3.03 19.62 -0.07
N CYS A 156 4.24 19.04 -0.09
CA CYS A 156 4.63 17.62 0.16
C CYS A 156 6.16 17.39 0.37
N ILE A 157 6.68 16.96 1.54
CA ILE A 157 7.86 16.05 1.76
C ILE A 157 7.91 15.62 3.26
N PRO A 158 8.62 14.55 3.75
CA PRO A 158 9.96 14.08 3.33
C PRO A 158 10.17 12.55 3.19
N MET A 159 11.08 12.21 2.26
CA MET A 159 12.04 11.10 2.47
C MET A 159 12.93 11.47 3.68
N GLY A 160 12.44 11.24 4.90
CA GLY A 160 13.14 11.66 6.14
C GLY A 160 12.27 11.91 7.37
N GLY A 161 10.94 11.98 7.24
CA GLY A 161 10.03 12.03 8.40
C GLY A 161 9.34 13.38 8.67
N MET A 162 8.02 13.46 8.43
CA MET A 162 7.20 14.55 8.99
C MET A 162 6.68 14.13 10.37
N ARG A 163 7.00 14.90 11.41
CA ARG A 163 6.55 14.64 12.80
C ARG A 163 5.46 15.63 13.20
N GLY A 164 4.37 15.11 13.76
CA GLY A 164 3.21 15.88 14.23
C GLY A 164 1.96 15.02 14.16
N GLU A 165 1.10 15.09 15.17
CA GLU A 165 0.02 14.12 15.43
C GLU A 165 -0.95 13.96 14.25
N GLU A 166 -1.46 15.07 13.70
CA GLU A 166 -2.36 15.05 12.52
C GLU A 166 -1.70 14.43 11.28
N ASN A 167 -0.40 14.71 11.06
CA ASN A 167 0.33 14.13 9.94
C ASN A 167 0.47 12.62 10.14
N ILE A 168 0.93 12.18 11.33
CA ILE A 168 1.11 10.77 11.69
C ILE A 168 -0.22 10.01 11.56
N ALA A 169 -1.32 10.55 12.09
CA ALA A 169 -2.65 9.96 11.96
C ALA A 169 -3.11 9.82 10.50
N ARG A 170 -2.77 10.77 9.61
CA ARG A 170 -3.02 10.66 8.17
C ARG A 170 -2.25 9.50 7.53
N ILE A 171 -0.96 9.37 7.86
CA ILE A 171 -0.07 8.38 7.22
C ILE A 171 -0.14 6.98 7.85
N LEU A 172 -0.81 6.82 8.99
CA LEU A 172 -1.20 5.53 9.57
C LEU A 172 -2.32 4.84 8.78
N ARG A 173 -3.26 5.59 8.17
CA ARG A 173 -4.36 5.00 7.38
C ARG A 173 -3.89 4.04 6.28
N PRO A 174 -2.87 4.35 5.45
CA PRO A 174 -2.28 3.37 4.54
C PRO A 174 -1.91 2.03 5.17
N VAL A 175 -1.38 2.04 6.41
CA VAL A 175 -1.01 0.83 7.16
C VAL A 175 -2.27 0.07 7.58
N GLU A 176 -3.27 0.76 8.14
CA GLU A 176 -4.57 0.20 8.52
C GLU A 176 -5.31 -0.42 7.32
N THR A 177 -5.45 0.33 6.22
CA THR A 177 -6.11 -0.11 4.97
C THR A 177 -5.41 -1.32 4.37
N VAL A 178 -4.07 -1.29 4.22
CA VAL A 178 -3.32 -2.40 3.61
C VAL A 178 -3.33 -3.65 4.50
N LEU A 179 -3.18 -3.49 5.82
CA LEU A 179 -3.18 -4.63 6.74
C LEU A 179 -4.58 -5.27 6.85
N THR A 180 -5.64 -4.47 6.87
CA THR A 180 -7.01 -4.98 6.85
C THR A 180 -7.32 -5.70 5.53
N PHE A 181 -6.86 -5.16 4.38
CA PHE A 181 -6.95 -5.83 3.08
C PHE A 181 -6.20 -7.17 3.09
N ALA A 182 -4.98 -7.22 3.63
CA ALA A 182 -4.18 -8.44 3.74
C ALA A 182 -4.86 -9.51 4.62
N LEU A 183 -5.48 -9.10 5.74
CA LEU A 183 -6.24 -10.00 6.61
C LEU A 183 -7.50 -10.52 5.92
N ALA A 184 -8.29 -9.67 5.26
CA ALA A 184 -9.47 -10.09 4.50
C ALA A 184 -9.13 -11.01 3.32
N GLU A 185 -7.97 -10.80 2.67
CA GLU A 185 -7.42 -11.69 1.64
C GLU A 185 -7.07 -13.09 2.19
N ILE A 186 -6.53 -13.17 3.42
CA ILE A 186 -6.27 -14.43 4.12
C ILE A 186 -7.59 -15.11 4.52
N GLU A 187 -8.54 -14.37 5.12
CA GLU A 187 -9.87 -14.86 5.50
C GLU A 187 -10.60 -15.50 4.31
N ASP A 188 -10.78 -14.75 3.22
CA ASP A 188 -11.45 -15.22 2.01
C ASP A 188 -10.67 -16.36 1.34
N SER A 189 -9.34 -16.32 1.39
CA SER A 189 -8.50 -17.36 0.79
C SER A 189 -8.57 -18.69 1.50
N LEU A 190 -8.65 -18.69 2.83
CA LEU A 190 -8.57 -19.89 3.67
C LEU A 190 -9.94 -20.30 4.26
N GLN A 191 -10.99 -19.52 4.00
CA GLN A 191 -12.34 -19.67 4.58
C GLN A 191 -12.32 -19.64 6.11
N GLN A 192 -11.47 -18.77 6.67
CA GLN A 192 -11.30 -18.54 8.10
C GLN A 192 -11.82 -17.14 8.45
N ARG A 193 -12.26 -16.95 9.70
CA ARG A 193 -12.61 -15.62 10.23
C ARG A 193 -11.48 -15.14 11.15
N LEU A 194 -10.99 -13.94 10.87
CA LEU A 194 -9.89 -13.26 11.58
C LEU A 194 -10.30 -11.86 12.03
N LEU A 195 -11.15 -11.16 11.25
CA LEU A 195 -11.64 -9.82 11.54
C LEU A 195 -12.97 -9.87 12.32
N ASP A 196 -13.12 -9.08 13.38
CA ASP A 196 -14.35 -9.03 14.17
C ASP A 196 -15.58 -8.53 13.40
N LYS A 197 -15.36 -7.81 12.28
CA LYS A 197 -16.39 -7.08 11.53
C LYS A 197 -16.35 -7.43 10.05
N ASP A 198 -17.50 -7.34 9.39
CA ASP A 198 -17.60 -7.53 7.94
C ASP A 198 -16.95 -6.36 7.22
N TRP A 199 -15.67 -6.53 6.89
CA TRP A 199 -14.94 -5.62 6.01
C TRP A 199 -15.37 -5.79 4.56
N VAL A 200 -15.44 -4.70 3.82
CA VAL A 200 -15.68 -4.64 2.38
C VAL A 200 -14.66 -3.69 1.78
N TRP A 201 -14.02 -4.08 0.68
CA TRP A 201 -13.07 -3.20 -0.01
C TRP A 201 -13.76 -1.96 -0.59
N ASN A 202 -13.24 -0.79 -0.26
CA ASN A 202 -13.68 0.48 -0.82
C ASN A 202 -12.54 1.11 -1.65
N ARG A 203 -12.77 1.27 -2.96
CA ARG A 203 -11.76 1.81 -3.89
C ARG A 203 -11.43 3.29 -3.63
N VAL A 204 -12.22 4.01 -2.84
CA VAL A 204 -11.90 5.37 -2.38
C VAL A 204 -10.75 5.39 -1.37
N ASP A 205 -10.56 4.33 -0.59
CA ASP A 205 -9.49 4.22 0.44
C ASP A 205 -8.07 4.27 -0.19
N LEU A 206 -7.97 4.07 -1.51
CA LEU A 206 -6.76 4.33 -2.29
C LEU A 206 -6.29 5.80 -2.20
N VAL A 207 -7.16 6.75 -1.83
CA VAL A 207 -6.77 8.17 -1.68
C VAL A 207 -5.89 8.42 -0.47
N ASP A 208 -6.07 7.67 0.63
CA ASP A 208 -5.17 7.74 1.79
C ASP A 208 -3.77 7.22 1.42
N ILE A 209 -3.69 6.22 0.53
CA ILE A 209 -2.43 5.62 0.04
C ILE A 209 -1.76 6.50 -1.05
N SER A 210 -2.54 7.05 -1.99
CA SER A 210 -2.00 7.89 -3.06
C SER A 210 -1.70 9.32 -2.63
N GLU A 211 -2.33 9.80 -1.54
CA GLU A 211 -2.39 11.22 -1.13
C GLU A 211 -2.81 12.15 -2.29
N GLY A 212 -3.46 11.61 -3.31
CA GLY A 212 -3.51 12.18 -4.65
C GLY A 212 -4.66 11.64 -5.45
N GLY A 213 -5.78 12.35 -5.38
CA GLY A 213 -6.99 12.10 -6.14
C GLY A 213 -8.10 13.04 -5.65
N GLY A 214 -8.67 13.83 -6.56
CA GLY A 214 -10.04 14.32 -6.36
C GLY A 214 -11.00 13.18 -6.70
N GLY A 215 -12.09 13.05 -5.95
CA GLY A 215 -13.24 12.31 -6.46
C GLY A 215 -13.88 13.11 -7.59
N ASN A 216 -14.27 12.45 -8.68
CA ASN A 216 -15.13 13.07 -9.67
C ASN A 216 -16.56 13.27 -9.09
N ASP A 217 -17.33 14.20 -9.62
CA ASP A 217 -18.69 14.52 -9.14
C ASP A 217 -19.70 13.34 -9.22
N ASP A 218 -19.37 12.29 -9.98
CA ASP A 218 -20.13 11.04 -10.08
C ASP A 218 -19.74 9.98 -9.02
N GLY A 219 -18.80 10.31 -8.14
CA GLY A 219 -18.24 9.39 -7.14
C GLY A 219 -17.18 8.43 -7.69
N SER A 220 -16.79 8.55 -8.97
CA SER A 220 -15.72 7.72 -9.53
C SER A 220 -14.35 8.20 -9.04
N PHE A 221 -13.57 7.27 -8.48
CA PHE A 221 -12.17 7.49 -8.17
C PHE A 221 -11.31 7.11 -9.39
N GLU A 222 -10.82 8.11 -10.12
CA GLU A 222 -9.71 7.91 -11.07
C GLU A 222 -8.38 8.19 -10.33
N PRO A 223 -7.59 7.16 -9.97
CA PRO A 223 -6.27 7.41 -9.40
C PRO A 223 -5.40 8.13 -10.44
N HIS A 224 -5.19 9.44 -10.23
CA HIS A 224 -4.30 10.33 -11.00
C HIS A 224 -2.82 10.01 -10.74
N VAL A 225 -2.50 8.73 -10.84
CA VAL A 225 -1.22 8.13 -10.53
C VAL A 225 -0.76 7.43 -11.81
N THR A 226 -0.08 8.19 -12.66
CA THR A 226 0.58 7.68 -13.86
C THR A 226 2.07 8.04 -13.81
N SER A 227 2.90 7.31 -14.55
CA SER A 227 4.27 7.71 -14.86
C SER A 227 4.33 8.72 -16.02
N GLN A 228 3.24 8.81 -16.79
CA GLN A 228 3.03 9.79 -17.86
C GLN A 228 1.95 10.78 -17.42
N GLY A 229 2.37 11.92 -16.86
CA GLY A 229 1.45 13.01 -16.51
C GLY A 229 0.88 13.68 -17.77
N ARG A 230 -0.36 14.19 -17.71
CA ARG A 230 -0.89 15.07 -18.75
C ARG A 230 -0.12 16.40 -18.69
N PRO A 231 0.32 16.99 -19.83
CA PRO A 231 0.79 18.37 -19.85
C PRO A 231 -0.26 19.31 -19.23
N GLY A 232 0.17 20.23 -18.36
CA GLY A 232 -0.70 21.08 -17.56
C GLY A 232 -1.16 20.50 -16.21
N ALA A 233 -1.03 19.18 -15.98
CA ALA A 233 -1.39 18.54 -14.70
C ALA A 233 -0.20 18.32 -13.74
N ASP A 234 1.02 18.74 -14.15
CA ASP A 234 2.21 18.70 -13.29
C ASP A 234 2.18 19.89 -12.30
N PRO A 235 2.28 19.65 -10.98
CA PRO A 235 2.42 20.72 -9.98
C PRO A 235 3.56 21.70 -10.30
N MET A 236 4.65 21.26 -10.93
CA MET A 236 5.74 22.15 -11.36
C MET A 236 5.31 23.11 -12.47
N GLN A 237 4.41 22.70 -13.37
CA GLN A 237 3.87 23.57 -14.42
C GLN A 237 2.82 24.54 -13.87
N ALA A 238 1.96 24.09 -12.94
CA ALA A 238 1.05 24.97 -12.21
C ALA A 238 1.83 26.01 -11.38
N MET A 239 2.92 25.60 -10.72
CA MET A 239 3.83 26.48 -9.99
C MET A 239 4.56 27.47 -10.90
N ALA A 240 5.04 27.03 -12.07
CA ALA A 240 5.65 27.92 -13.06
C ALA A 240 4.66 28.98 -13.57
N LEU A 241 3.40 28.57 -13.82
CA LEU A 241 2.31 29.47 -14.24
C LEU A 241 1.94 30.48 -13.16
N LEU A 242 1.72 30.04 -11.91
CA LEU A 242 1.40 30.91 -10.78
C LEU A 242 2.53 31.91 -10.50
N ASN A 243 3.79 31.47 -10.60
CA ASN A 243 4.98 32.32 -10.47
C ASN A 243 5.06 33.36 -11.61
N ALA A 244 4.77 32.96 -12.85
CA ALA A 244 4.77 33.86 -14.00
C ALA A 244 3.64 34.91 -13.93
N ILE A 245 2.43 34.51 -13.51
CA ILE A 245 1.29 35.41 -13.27
C ILE A 245 1.62 36.40 -12.14
N ARG A 246 2.17 35.93 -11.01
CA ARG A 246 2.55 36.79 -9.87
C ARG A 246 3.52 37.91 -10.29
N HIS A 247 4.46 37.59 -11.17
CA HIS A 247 5.48 38.52 -11.65
C HIS A 247 5.12 39.23 -12.96
N GLN A 248 3.86 39.16 -13.42
CA GLN A 248 3.36 39.82 -14.63
C GLN A 248 4.23 39.52 -15.87
N ARG A 249 4.63 38.26 -16.02
CA ARG A 249 5.39 37.73 -17.17
C ARG A 249 4.50 37.07 -18.22
N ILE A 250 3.18 37.15 -18.02
CA ILE A 250 2.06 36.73 -18.86
C ILE A 250 0.97 37.80 -18.65
#